data_AF-A0A395UH01-F1
#
_entry.id   AF-A0A395UH01-F1
#
_cell.length_a   1.000
_cell.length_b   1.000
_cell.length_c   1.000
_cell.angle_alpha   90.00
_cell.angle_beta   90.00
_cell.angle_gamma   90.00
#
_symmetry.space_group_name_H-M   'P 1'
#
loop_
_entity.id
_entity.type
_entity.pdbx_description
1 polymer ?
#
loop_
_entity_poly.entity_id
_entity_poly.type
_entity_poly.pdbx_seq_one_letter_code
_entity_poly.pdbx_strand_id
1 'polypeptide(L)'
;NAIGSLTQPLFNRGTNIANLKIAKSRQEEAKLLFRQSLLNAGKEVNDALTAWQTAKSQIEINARQVETLCDAVRKTESLMRHSNATYLEVLTAQQSLLEAEVQQLQTRFERIQSVIKLYHVLGGGM
;
A
#
# COMPACT_ATOMS: atom_id res chain seq x y z
N ASN A 1 3.95 -8.39 -67.71
CA ASN A 1 3.85 -8.63 -66.25
C ASN A 1 4.01 -7.38 -65.37
N ALA A 2 4.37 -6.20 -65.88
CA ALA A 2 4.53 -4.97 -65.05
C ALA A 2 3.21 -4.19 -64.77
N ILE A 3 2.19 -4.33 -65.62
CA ILE A 3 0.93 -3.58 -65.51
C ILE A 3 0.05 -4.09 -64.35
N GLY A 4 0.08 -5.39 -64.04
CA GLY A 4 -0.62 -5.97 -62.88
C GLY A 4 -0.02 -5.61 -61.52
N SER A 5 1.27 -5.25 -61.49
CA SER A 5 1.96 -4.75 -60.29
C SER A 5 1.61 -3.29 -59.99
N LEU A 6 1.35 -2.49 -61.02
CA LEU A 6 1.02 -1.06 -60.88
C LEU A 6 -0.46 -0.82 -60.53
N THR A 7 -1.36 -1.75 -60.88
CA THR A 7 -2.80 -1.67 -60.56
C THR A 7 -3.16 -2.29 -59.20
N GLN A 8 -2.28 -3.11 -58.63
CA GLN A 8 -2.45 -3.73 -57.31
C GLN A 8 -2.78 -2.72 -56.18
N PRO A 9 -2.12 -1.55 -56.06
CA PRO A 9 -2.45 -0.54 -55.05
C PRO A 9 -3.77 0.20 -55.33
N LEU A 10 -4.17 0.31 -56.60
CA LEU A 10 -5.41 0.98 -57.02
C LEU A 10 -6.65 0.16 -56.63
N PHE A 11 -6.59 -1.17 -56.70
CA PHE A 11 -7.66 -2.07 -56.22
C PHE A 11 -7.54 -2.43 -54.73
N ASN A 12 -6.32 -2.45 -54.13
CA ASN A 12 -6.10 -2.65 -52.69
C ASN A 12 -6.27 -1.38 -51.83
N ARG A 13 -6.77 -0.29 -52.41
CA ARG A 13 -6.98 0.99 -51.71
C ARG A 13 -7.83 0.82 -50.46
N GLY A 14 -8.88 -0.01 -50.52
CA GLY A 14 -9.72 -0.35 -49.37
C GLY A 14 -8.95 -1.07 -48.27
N THR A 15 -8.15 -2.08 -48.62
CA THR A 15 -7.31 -2.84 -47.67
C THR A 15 -6.24 -1.96 -47.03
N ASN A 16 -5.58 -1.08 -47.79
CA ASN A 16 -4.58 -0.16 -47.24
C ASN A 16 -5.21 0.88 -46.29
N ILE A 17 -6.39 1.41 -46.63
CA ILE A 17 -7.14 2.32 -45.74
C ILE A 17 -7.59 1.58 -44.48
N ALA A 18 -8.06 0.34 -44.60
CA ALA A 18 -8.44 -0.49 -43.47
C ALA A 18 -7.24 -0.79 -42.55
N ASN A 19 -6.09 -1.17 -43.12
CA ASN A 19 -4.85 -1.40 -42.36
C ASN A 19 -4.36 -0.13 -41.66
N LEU A 20 -4.42 1.03 -42.32
CA LEU A 20 -4.09 2.31 -41.69
C LEU A 20 -5.05 2.63 -40.54
N LYS A 21 -6.36 2.36 -40.70
CA LYS A 21 -7.35 2.55 -39.64
C LYS A 21 -7.07 1.63 -38.45
N ILE A 22 -6.75 0.36 -38.69
CA ILE A 22 -6.35 -0.60 -37.64
C ILE A 22 -5.09 -0.12 -36.93
N ALA A 23 -4.06 0.33 -37.67
CA ALA A 23 -2.82 0.84 -37.09
C ALA A 23 -3.05 2.07 -36.20
N LYS A 24 -3.89 3.01 -36.65
CA LYS A 24 -4.30 4.19 -35.84
C LYS A 24 -5.07 3.78 -34.58
N SER A 25 -6.00 2.83 -34.68
CA SER A 25 -6.72 2.32 -33.51
C SER A 25 -5.78 1.66 -32.50
N ARG A 26 -4.82 0.84 -32.96
CA ARG A 26 -3.79 0.23 -32.09
C ARG A 26 -2.88 1.28 -31.44
N GLN A 27 -2.56 2.35 -32.16
CA GLN A 27 -1.77 3.46 -31.59
C GLN A 27 -2.52 4.16 -30.45
N GLU A 28 -3.80 4.49 -30.66
CA GLU A 28 -4.62 5.10 -29.61
C GLU A 28 -4.81 4.16 -28.42
N GLU A 29 -5.01 2.86 -28.66
CA GLU A 29 -5.04 1.84 -27.62
C GLU A 29 -3.73 1.82 -26.80
N ALA A 30 -2.57 1.75 -27.45
CA ALA A 30 -1.28 1.76 -26.77
C ALA A 30 -1.06 3.04 -25.94
N LYS A 31 -1.50 4.20 -26.44
CA LYS A 31 -1.45 5.47 -25.73
C LYS A 31 -2.36 5.50 -24.50
N LEU A 32 -3.56 4.91 -24.59
CA LEU A 32 -4.47 4.78 -23.46
C LEU A 32 -3.90 3.82 -22.40
N LEU A 33 -3.35 2.68 -22.83
CA LEU A 33 -2.66 1.74 -21.93
C LEU A 33 -1.50 2.41 -21.20
N PHE A 34 -0.66 3.17 -21.92
CA PHE A 34 0.43 3.93 -21.31
C PHE A 34 -0.07 4.92 -20.24
N ARG A 35 -1.12 5.70 -20.55
CA ARG A 35 -1.74 6.62 -19.59
C ARG A 35 -2.28 5.88 -18.37
N GLN A 36 -2.92 4.73 -18.58
CA GLN A 36 -3.45 3.92 -17.49
C GLN A 36 -2.33 3.39 -16.59
N SER A 37 -1.23 2.90 -17.16
CA SER A 37 -0.05 2.45 -16.40
C SER A 37 0.53 3.57 -15.55
N LEU A 38 0.64 4.79 -16.09
CA LEU A 38 1.13 5.95 -15.34
C LEU A 38 0.21 6.33 -14.17
N LEU A 39 -1.11 6.33 -14.39
CA LEU A 39 -2.08 6.60 -13.34
C LEU A 39 -2.06 5.54 -12.24
N ASN A 40 -1.93 4.26 -12.62
CA ASN A 40 -1.84 3.15 -11.68
C ASN A 40 -0.57 3.27 -10.82
N ALA A 41 0.58 3.54 -11.45
CA ALA A 41 1.84 3.74 -10.73
C ALA A 41 1.75 4.93 -9.74
N GLY A 42 1.20 6.06 -10.17
CA GLY A 42 0.99 7.22 -9.29
C GLY A 42 0.09 6.90 -8.10
N LYS A 43 -0.98 6.14 -8.33
CA LYS A 43 -1.88 5.66 -7.26
C LYS A 43 -1.14 4.72 -6.29
N GLU A 44 -0.38 3.76 -6.79
CA GLU A 44 0.35 2.80 -5.96
C GLU A 44 1.39 3.49 -5.05
N VAL A 45 2.11 4.48 -5.58
CA VAL A 45 3.05 5.31 -4.79
C VAL A 45 2.31 6.10 -3.72
N ASN A 46 1.20 6.77 -4.07
CA ASN A 46 0.41 7.54 -3.12
C ASN A 46 -0.16 6.66 -1.99
N ASP A 47 -0.68 5.49 -2.34
CA ASP A 47 -1.24 4.53 -1.39
C ASP A 47 -0.13 4.00 -0.44
N ALA A 48 1.06 3.69 -0.96
CA ALA A 48 2.21 3.25 -0.14
C ALA A 48 2.73 4.35 0.79
N LEU A 49 2.84 5.59 0.30
CA LEU A 49 3.27 6.74 1.10
C LEU A 49 2.28 7.04 2.23
N THR A 50 0.98 7.03 1.91
CA THR A 50 -0.09 7.26 2.90
C THR A 50 -0.09 6.19 3.97
N ALA A 51 0.09 4.92 3.60
CA ALA A 51 0.20 3.81 4.54
C ALA A 51 1.40 3.99 5.48
N TRP A 52 2.57 4.38 4.96
CA TRP A 52 3.75 4.65 5.78
C TRP A 52 3.55 5.81 6.77
N GLN A 53 2.98 6.93 6.31
CA GLN A 53 2.70 8.09 7.17
C GLN A 53 1.71 7.75 8.28
N THR A 54 0.63 7.04 7.94
CA THR A 54 -0.39 6.58 8.89
C THR A 54 0.22 5.63 9.92
N ALA A 55 0.99 4.63 9.48
CA ALA A 55 1.65 3.68 10.37
C ALA A 55 2.65 4.38 11.31
N LYS A 56 3.38 5.41 10.82
CA LYS A 56 4.27 6.22 11.67
C LYS A 56 3.50 6.94 12.78
N SER A 57 2.39 7.61 12.46
CA SER A 57 1.54 8.29 13.44
C SER A 57 0.96 7.30 14.45
N GLN A 58 0.50 6.14 13.98
CA GLN A 58 -0.07 5.11 14.84
C GLN A 58 0.94 4.52 15.83
N ILE A 59 2.22 4.41 15.46
CA ILE A 59 3.28 3.97 16.39
C ILE A 59 3.41 4.93 17.59
N GLU A 60 3.31 6.24 17.36
CA GLU A 60 3.39 7.26 18.42
C GLU A 60 2.17 7.19 19.36
N ILE A 61 0.99 6.88 18.82
CA ILE A 61 -0.23 6.64 19.60
C ILE A 61 -0.07 5.37 20.45
N ASN A 62 0.33 4.26 19.83
CA ASN A 62 0.50 2.98 20.51
C ASN A 62 1.60 3.06 21.59
N ALA A 63 2.66 3.84 21.37
CA ALA A 63 3.70 4.06 22.38
C ALA A 63 3.14 4.72 23.65
N ARG A 64 2.31 5.76 23.50
CA ARG A 64 1.63 6.43 24.63
C ARG A 64 0.62 5.52 25.33
N GLN A 65 -0.05 4.66 24.57
CA GLN A 65 -0.98 3.67 25.12
C GLN A 65 -0.23 2.65 26.00
N VAL A 66 0.89 2.11 25.52
CA VAL A 66 1.75 1.19 26.28
C VAL A 66 2.27 1.86 27.55
N GLU A 67 2.74 3.11 27.47
CA GLU A 67 3.17 3.88 28.64
C GLU A 67 2.05 4.03 29.68
N THR A 68 0.85 4.40 29.23
CA THR A 68 -0.33 4.55 30.10
C THR A 68 -0.72 3.23 30.77
N LEU A 69 -0.63 2.10 30.05
CA LEU A 69 -0.96 0.79 30.59
C LEU A 69 0.12 0.24 31.52
N CYS A 70 1.38 0.57 31.27
CA CYS A 70 2.47 0.31 32.21
C CYS A 70 2.23 1.03 33.54
N ASP A 71 1.79 2.28 33.51
CA ASP A 71 1.37 3.03 34.70
C ASP A 71 0.17 2.40 35.40
N ALA A 72 -0.81 1.90 34.64
CA ALA A 72 -1.97 1.20 35.19
C ALA A 72 -1.55 -0.06 35.94
N VAL A 73 -0.69 -0.90 35.34
CA VAL A 73 -0.12 -2.09 35.99
C VAL A 73 0.58 -1.70 37.29
N ARG A 74 1.51 -0.74 37.25
CA ARG A 74 2.23 -0.27 38.45
C ARG A 74 1.27 0.20 39.56
N LYS A 75 0.22 0.94 39.22
CA LYS A 75 -0.79 1.41 40.18
C LYS A 75 -1.60 0.24 40.76
N THR A 76 -2.05 -0.70 39.93
CA THR A 76 -2.81 -1.88 40.41
C THR A 76 -1.96 -2.78 41.30
N GLU A 77 -0.68 -2.98 40.99
CA GLU A 77 0.24 -3.72 41.85
C GLU A 77 0.45 -3.03 43.20
N SER A 78 0.59 -1.70 43.20
CA SER A 78 0.69 -0.92 44.44
C SER A 78 -0.60 -0.99 45.27
N LEU A 79 -1.76 -0.90 44.63
CA LEU A 79 -3.06 -1.04 45.29
C LEU A 79 -3.25 -2.45 45.85
N MET A 80 -2.79 -3.49 45.17
CA MET A 80 -2.87 -4.86 45.68
C MET A 80 -1.98 -5.04 46.93
N ARG A 81 -0.82 -4.39 46.97
CA ARG A 81 0.11 -4.46 48.12
C ARG A 81 -0.37 -3.66 49.33
N HIS A 82 -1.13 -2.58 49.12
CA HIS A 82 -1.46 -1.59 50.15
C HIS A 82 -2.96 -1.35 50.37
N SER A 83 -3.84 -2.03 49.62
CA SER A 83 -5.30 -1.82 49.60
C SER A 83 -6.05 -3.08 49.10
N ASN A 84 -7.37 -2.97 48.93
CA ASN A 84 -8.32 -4.05 48.57
C ASN A 84 -8.31 -4.49 47.10
N ALA A 85 -7.32 -4.08 46.29
CA ALA A 85 -7.27 -4.51 44.90
C ALA A 85 -6.99 -6.01 44.80
N THR A 86 -7.70 -6.69 43.90
CA THR A 86 -7.60 -8.15 43.78
C THR A 86 -6.48 -8.53 42.80
N TYR A 87 -5.91 -9.72 42.97
CA TYR A 87 -4.94 -10.27 42.01
C TYR A 87 -5.52 -10.33 40.57
N LEU A 88 -6.84 -10.48 40.44
CA LEU A 88 -7.53 -10.46 39.16
C LEU A 88 -7.40 -9.09 38.47
N GLU A 89 -7.48 -7.98 39.19
CA GLU A 89 -7.33 -6.63 38.61
C GLU A 89 -5.91 -6.40 38.09
N VAL A 90 -4.89 -6.89 38.79
CA VAL A 90 -3.50 -6.86 38.32
C VAL A 90 -3.34 -7.69 37.05
N LEU A 91 -3.90 -8.90 37.03
CA LEU A 91 -3.87 -9.77 35.85
C LEU A 91 -4.56 -9.13 34.64
N THR A 92 -5.73 -8.50 34.85
CA THR A 92 -6.44 -7.78 33.79
C THR A 92 -5.63 -6.59 33.27
N ALA A 93 -4.99 -5.81 34.14
CA ALA A 93 -4.13 -4.70 33.74
C ALA A 93 -2.91 -5.19 32.93
N GLN A 94 -2.28 -6.29 33.36
CA GLN A 94 -1.18 -6.92 32.65
C GLN A 94 -1.61 -7.48 31.28
N GLN A 95 -2.80 -8.08 31.19
CA GLN A 95 -3.36 -8.54 29.93
C GLN A 95 -3.58 -7.38 28.95
N SER A 96 -4.17 -6.27 29.42
CA SER A 96 -4.36 -5.07 28.58
C SER A 96 -3.03 -4.48 28.10
N LEU A 97 -2.01 -4.44 28.97
CA LEU A 97 -0.66 -4.01 28.58
C LEU A 97 -0.09 -4.91 27.48
N LEU A 98 -0.16 -6.23 27.65
CA LEU A 98 0.34 -7.20 26.67
C LEU A 98 -0.35 -7.05 25.31
N GLU A 99 -1.68 -6.88 25.29
CA GLU A 99 -2.44 -6.66 24.06
C GLU A 99 -1.99 -5.36 23.35
N ALA A 100 -1.74 -4.29 24.10
CA ALA A 100 -1.22 -3.03 23.55
C ALA A 100 0.21 -3.16 23.00
N GLU A 101 1.09 -3.92 23.66
CA GLU A 101 2.45 -4.19 23.18
C GLU A 101 2.43 -5.01 21.88
N VAL A 102 1.57 -6.03 21.80
CA VAL A 102 1.35 -6.82 20.57
C VAL A 102 0.85 -5.93 19.44
N GLN A 103 -0.13 -5.05 19.72
CA GLN A 103 -0.64 -4.10 18.73
C GLN A 103 0.45 -3.12 18.26
N GLN A 104 1.33 -2.66 19.16
CA GLN A 104 2.46 -1.81 18.79
C GLN A 104 3.44 -2.54 17.86
N LEU A 105 3.74 -3.81 18.13
CA LEU A 105 4.59 -4.63 17.26
C LEU A 105 3.98 -4.83 15.88
N GLN A 106 2.67 -5.10 15.81
CA GLN A 106 1.94 -5.24 14.56
C GLN A 106 2.00 -3.96 13.72
N THR A 107 1.78 -2.79 14.32
CA THR A 107 1.90 -1.51 13.61
C THR A 107 3.33 -1.23 13.15
N ARG A 108 4.36 -1.62 13.93
CA ARG A 108 5.76 -1.53 13.48
C ARG A 108 6.02 -2.41 12.26
N PHE A 109 5.48 -3.63 12.25
CA PHE A 109 5.57 -4.55 11.12
C PHE A 109 4.90 -3.96 9.86
N GLU A 110 3.70 -3.42 9.98
CA GLU A 110 2.98 -2.75 8.88
C GLU A 110 3.76 -1.56 8.32
N ARG A 111 4.44 -0.79 9.18
CA ARG A 111 5.32 0.28 8.72
C ARG A 111 6.46 -0.26 7.85
N ILE A 112 7.11 -1.34 8.27
CA ILE A 112 8.22 -1.96 7.51
C ILE A 112 7.70 -2.48 6.16
N GLN A 113 6.56 -3.16 6.15
CA GLN A 113 5.91 -3.61 4.90
C GLN A 113 5.59 -2.43 3.97
N SER A 114 5.12 -1.30 4.52
CA SER A 114 4.86 -0.08 3.75
C SER A 114 6.13 0.50 3.13
N VAL A 115 7.27 0.45 3.84
CA VAL A 115 8.57 0.86 3.27
C VAL A 115 9.01 -0.06 2.14
N ILE A 116 8.89 -1.38 2.32
CA ILE A 116 9.21 -2.36 1.27
C ILE A 116 8.33 -2.14 0.03
N LYS A 117 7.02 -1.93 0.25
CA LYS A 117 6.08 -1.61 -0.83
C LYS A 117 6.47 -0.32 -1.54
N LEU A 118 6.81 0.73 -0.79
CA LEU A 118 7.25 2.01 -1.36
C LEU A 118 8.50 1.84 -2.24
N TYR A 119 9.48 1.04 -1.78
CA TYR A 119 10.67 0.70 -2.58
C TYR A 119 10.30 0.00 -3.89
N HIS A 120 9.38 -0.96 -3.84
CA HIS A 120 8.95 -1.69 -5.04
C HIS A 120 8.20 -0.80 -6.04
N VAL A 121 7.22 -0.01 -5.58
CA VAL A 121 6.39 0.84 -6.47
C VAL A 121 7.17 2.00 -7.09
N LEU A 122 8.31 2.38 -6.49
CA LEU A 122 9.22 3.39 -7.05
C LEU A 122 10.19 2.82 -8.10
N GLY A 123 10.05 1.55 -8.49
CA GLY A 123 10.87 0.92 -9.53
C GLY A 123 11.98 0.02 -8.99
N GLY A 124 12.03 -0.21 -7.67
CA GLY A 124 12.76 -1.32 -7.06
C GLY A 124 14.21 -1.48 -7.53
N GLY A 125 15.04 -0.45 -7.35
CA GLY A 125 16.51 -0.53 -7.50
C GLY A 125 17.05 -1.20 -8.77
N MET A 126 16.33 -1.12 -9.90
CA MET A 126 16.95 -1.34 -11.22
C MET A 126 17.89 -0.19 -11.58
#